data_AF-A0A0F5MMR6-F1
#
_entry.id   AF-A0A0F5MMR6-F1
#
_cell.length_a   1.000
_cell.length_b   1.000
_cell.length_c   1.000
_cell.angle_alpha   90.00
_cell.angle_beta   90.00
_cell.angle_gamma   90.00
#
_symmetry.space_group_name_H-M   'P 1'
#
loop_
_entity.id
_entity.type
_entity.pdbx_description
1 polymer ?
#
loop_
_entity_poly.entity_id
_entity_poly.type
_entity_poly.pdbx_seq_one_letter_code
_entity_poly.pdbx_strand_id
1 'polypeptide(L)'
;MTILPSKNNDAPSGDENKKPHALSFVILEGAYLKRPIGSILKSLNHQFVEIFLRILSFIFVFLRQISLQDDERREMKLNNKAFSLIELSISLTIISLLIGSVLVGKRIRDNTILHSIMDDMNKLSFAYSGFKSMYLEAPGDFDNATNQFTSSVVTVANGNNNGYIDNNSAENSLALQHLSLAGYIQGSFCGSWTSSTTCLTYMQSRALKGGDGYYFASTSSTAGGTFSVFDNNTNSSYQNIIVYAKLYKTTGSYTWLTNTTYSVLTPLEMYNIDNKYDDGKPTTGNVIAASGVDVTNGCVVSGAYINSNTAGCYFATIVK
;
A
#
# COMPACT_ATOMS: atom_id res chain seq x y z
N MET A 1 -40.60 35.48 41.07
CA MET A 1 -39.16 35.62 41.34
C MET A 1 -38.53 36.22 40.10
N THR A 2 -38.11 37.46 40.26
CA THR A 2 -37.36 38.42 39.44
C THR A 2 -36.90 38.06 38.03
N ILE A 3 -37.28 38.97 37.12
CA ILE A 3 -36.89 39.18 35.72
C ILE A 3 -35.58 39.99 35.67
N LEU A 4 -34.72 39.74 34.67
CA LEU A 4 -33.78 40.75 34.15
C LEU A 4 -33.87 40.79 32.63
N PRO A 5 -33.89 42.00 32.03
CA PRO A 5 -33.07 42.24 30.86
C PRO A 5 -32.29 43.55 30.96
N SER A 6 -31.08 43.56 30.40
CA SER A 6 -30.25 44.74 30.17
C SER A 6 -30.46 45.20 28.72
N LYS A 7 -30.76 46.49 28.54
CA LYS A 7 -30.81 47.15 27.22
C LYS A 7 -30.05 48.48 27.30
N ASN A 8 -29.11 48.63 26.35
CA ASN A 8 -28.55 49.82 25.70
C ASN A 8 -28.13 51.06 26.51
N ASN A 9 -27.03 51.70 26.07
CA ASN A 9 -27.04 53.04 25.50
C ASN A 9 -25.66 53.43 24.94
N ASP A 10 -25.64 53.67 23.63
CA ASP A 10 -25.18 54.87 22.92
C ASP A 10 -23.76 55.44 23.06
N ALA A 11 -23.21 55.71 21.86
CA ALA A 11 -21.96 56.35 21.50
C ALA A 11 -21.86 57.84 21.92
N PRO A 12 -20.68 58.46 21.70
CA PRO A 12 -20.71 59.66 20.86
C PRO A 12 -19.49 59.90 19.92
N SER A 13 -19.82 60.47 18.75
CA SER A 13 -19.20 61.60 18.01
C SER A 13 -17.71 61.68 17.62
N GLY A 14 -17.49 62.16 16.38
CA GLY A 14 -16.30 62.92 15.92
C GLY A 14 -15.62 62.28 14.71
N ASP A 15 -15.99 62.57 13.46
CA ASP A 15 -15.65 63.73 12.59
C ASP A 15 -14.23 63.68 11.96
N GLU A 16 -14.20 64.13 10.70
CA GLU A 16 -13.07 64.55 9.85
C GLU A 16 -12.14 63.52 9.17
N ASN A 17 -12.52 63.18 7.94
CA ASN A 17 -11.79 63.47 6.70
C ASN A 17 -10.24 63.64 6.78
N LYS A 18 -9.47 62.62 6.40
CA LYS A 18 -8.09 62.77 5.88
C LYS A 18 -7.63 61.53 5.08
N LYS A 19 -7.42 61.69 3.77
CA LYS A 19 -6.43 60.88 3.01
C LYS A 19 -5.03 61.41 3.38
N PRO A 20 -3.96 60.58 3.47
CA PRO A 20 -3.25 60.16 2.25
C PRO A 20 -2.58 58.76 2.28
N HIS A 21 -2.19 58.36 1.08
CA HIS A 21 -1.25 57.30 0.66
C HIS A 21 -0.19 56.84 1.69
N ALA A 22 0.01 55.52 1.78
CA ALA A 22 1.33 54.88 1.76
C ALA A 22 1.21 53.36 1.54
N LEU A 23 1.95 52.83 0.57
CA LEU A 23 2.27 51.40 0.47
C LEU A 23 2.90 50.94 1.79
N SER A 24 2.48 49.80 2.33
CA SER A 24 3.33 49.04 3.24
C SER A 24 3.18 47.53 3.02
N PHE A 25 4.34 46.94 2.83
CA PHE A 25 4.65 45.56 2.50
C PHE A 25 4.62 44.75 3.80
N VAL A 26 3.76 43.74 3.93
CA VAL A 26 3.82 42.78 5.05
C VAL A 26 3.69 41.37 4.50
N ILE A 27 4.82 40.67 4.54
CA ILE A 27 4.92 39.21 4.41
C ILE A 27 4.41 38.62 5.72
N LEU A 28 3.42 37.72 5.66
CA LEU A 28 3.08 36.82 6.76
C LEU A 28 3.30 35.39 6.30
N GLU A 29 4.42 34.81 6.72
CA GLU A 29 4.59 33.37 6.82
C GLU A 29 3.87 32.83 8.06
N GLY A 30 3.35 31.62 7.94
CA GLY A 30 3.50 30.61 8.99
C GLY A 30 2.30 30.35 9.89
N ALA A 31 1.45 29.41 9.49
CA ALA A 31 0.68 28.59 10.43
C ALA A 31 0.59 27.14 9.90
N TYR A 32 1.57 26.31 10.29
CA TYR A 32 1.54 24.86 10.10
C TYR A 32 0.76 24.22 11.26
N LEU A 33 -0.39 23.61 10.98
CA LEU A 33 -1.04 22.66 11.90
C LEU A 33 -1.53 21.41 11.15
N LYS A 34 -0.99 20.27 11.63
CA LYS A 34 -1.48 18.88 11.60
C LYS A 34 -2.47 18.51 10.49
N ARG A 35 -2.04 17.64 9.55
CA ARG A 35 -2.97 16.84 8.75
C ARG A 35 -2.51 15.38 8.59
N PRO A 36 -3.47 14.42 8.54
CA PRO A 36 -3.22 12.98 8.57
C PRO A 36 -2.57 12.51 7.27
N ILE A 37 -1.85 11.38 7.30
CA ILE A 37 -1.00 10.83 6.22
C ILE A 37 -1.67 10.78 4.83
N GLY A 38 -3.01 10.74 4.74
CA GLY A 38 -3.74 10.89 3.47
C GLY A 38 -3.64 12.27 2.78
N SER A 39 -3.31 13.34 3.52
CA SER A 39 -3.02 14.65 2.95
C SER A 39 -1.58 14.79 2.46
N ILE A 40 -0.66 13.90 2.86
CA ILE A 40 0.75 13.95 2.42
C ILE A 40 0.86 13.51 0.95
N LEU A 41 0.07 12.52 0.51
CA LEU A 41 0.00 12.16 -0.91
C LEU A 41 -0.70 13.22 -1.77
N LYS A 42 -1.71 13.91 -1.22
CA LYS A 42 -2.36 15.05 -1.89
C LYS A 42 -1.48 16.30 -1.87
N SER A 43 -0.67 16.50 -0.81
CA SER A 43 0.30 17.60 -0.71
C SER A 43 1.60 17.32 -1.44
N LEU A 44 1.96 16.06 -1.70
CA LEU A 44 3.08 15.71 -2.58
C LEU A 44 2.75 16.16 -4.00
N ASN A 45 1.56 15.80 -4.52
CA ASN A 45 1.10 16.35 -5.80
C ASN A 45 1.02 17.88 -5.78
N HIS A 46 0.56 18.49 -4.67
CA HIS A 46 0.46 19.95 -4.58
C HIS A 46 1.81 20.66 -4.42
N GLN A 47 2.78 20.08 -3.70
CA GLN A 47 4.14 20.62 -3.55
C GLN A 47 4.95 20.46 -4.83
N PHE A 48 4.79 19.34 -5.53
CA PHE A 48 5.38 19.18 -6.86
C PHE A 48 4.81 20.21 -7.83
N VAL A 49 3.50 20.48 -7.80
CA VAL A 49 2.87 21.54 -8.61
C VAL A 49 3.34 22.93 -8.19
N GLU A 50 3.50 23.23 -6.91
CA GLU A 50 4.04 24.51 -6.41
C GLU A 50 5.50 24.74 -6.84
N ILE A 51 6.37 23.73 -6.65
CA ILE A 51 7.77 23.77 -7.09
C ILE A 51 7.82 23.92 -8.61
N PHE A 52 6.96 23.21 -9.34
CA PHE A 52 6.83 23.32 -10.79
C PHE A 52 6.42 24.73 -11.22
N LEU A 53 5.40 25.32 -10.60
CA LEU A 53 4.94 26.68 -10.89
C LEU A 53 6.00 27.73 -10.54
N ARG A 54 6.79 27.51 -9.49
CA ARG A 54 7.91 28.39 -9.12
C ARG A 54 9.06 28.31 -10.13
N ILE A 55 9.42 27.12 -10.60
CA ILE A 55 10.44 26.92 -11.64
C ILE A 55 9.95 27.54 -12.96
N LEU A 56 8.68 27.32 -13.34
CA LEU A 56 8.10 27.89 -14.55
C LEU A 56 8.07 29.42 -14.49
N SER A 57 7.68 29.99 -13.34
CA SER A 57 7.67 31.44 -13.11
C SER A 57 9.09 32.04 -13.16
N PHE A 58 10.07 31.38 -12.52
CA PHE A 58 11.46 31.83 -12.55
C PHE A 58 12.03 31.82 -13.97
N ILE A 59 11.73 30.77 -14.75
CA ILE A 59 12.13 30.68 -16.15
C ILE A 59 11.45 31.76 -16.99
N PHE A 60 10.15 32.03 -16.77
CA PHE A 60 9.43 33.08 -17.49
C PHE A 60 9.99 34.48 -17.19
N VAL A 61 10.35 34.75 -15.93
CA VAL A 61 11.01 35.99 -15.52
C VAL A 61 12.40 36.09 -16.16
N PHE A 62 13.19 35.02 -16.14
CA PHE A 62 14.52 34.98 -16.73
C PHE A 62 14.49 35.17 -18.26
N LEU A 63 13.53 34.54 -18.95
CA LEU A 63 13.30 34.72 -20.39
C LEU A 63 12.88 36.15 -20.73
N ARG A 64 12.05 36.77 -19.90
CA ARG A 64 11.68 38.18 -20.07
C ARG A 64 12.90 39.10 -19.93
N GLN A 65 13.81 38.81 -19.00
CA GLN A 65 15.06 39.59 -18.85
C GLN A 65 15.97 39.45 -20.08
N ILE A 66 16.07 38.25 -20.67
CA ILE A 66 16.81 38.03 -21.91
C ILE A 66 16.17 38.77 -23.09
N SER A 67 14.83 38.68 -23.24
CA SER A 67 14.11 39.37 -24.32
C SER A 67 14.22 40.89 -24.22
N LEU A 68 14.26 41.45 -23.01
CA LEU A 68 14.42 42.90 -22.80
C LEU A 68 15.83 43.39 -23.13
N GLN A 69 16.85 42.53 -23.09
CA GLN A 69 18.20 42.88 -23.52
C GLN A 69 18.37 42.91 -25.05
N ASP A 70 17.51 42.22 -25.80
CA ASP A 70 17.55 42.21 -27.27
C ASP A 70 16.85 43.43 -27.92
N ASP A 71 15.93 44.10 -27.20
CA ASP A 71 15.13 45.22 -27.70
C ASP A 71 15.93 46.52 -27.92
N GLU A 72 17.04 46.75 -27.21
CA GLU A 72 17.88 47.94 -27.45
C GLU A 72 18.68 47.89 -28.77
N ARG A 73 18.69 46.74 -29.48
CA ARG A 73 19.63 46.53 -30.60
C ARG A 73 19.03 46.49 -32.01
N ARG A 74 17.73 46.68 -32.24
CA ARG A 74 17.16 46.62 -33.61
C ARG A 74 15.96 47.54 -33.86
N GLU A 75 16.21 48.73 -34.40
CA GLU A 75 15.29 49.34 -35.36
C GLU A 75 15.54 48.75 -36.76
N MET A 76 14.69 47.81 -37.20
CA MET A 76 14.17 47.74 -38.58
C MET A 76 13.15 46.60 -38.78
N LYS A 77 11.91 47.02 -39.07
CA LYS A 77 10.87 46.46 -39.96
C LYS A 77 10.17 45.12 -39.64
N LEU A 78 8.86 45.15 -39.94
CA LEU A 78 7.76 44.23 -39.61
C LEU A 78 7.85 42.79 -40.15
N ASN A 79 7.07 41.94 -39.47
CA ASN A 79 6.47 40.66 -39.87
C ASN A 79 7.38 39.42 -39.93
N ASN A 80 7.47 38.70 -38.80
CA ASN A 80 6.75 37.42 -38.65
C ASN A 80 6.89 36.89 -37.22
N LYS A 81 5.81 36.27 -36.74
CA LYS A 81 5.71 35.53 -35.47
C LYS A 81 6.60 34.28 -35.49
N ALA A 82 7.92 34.45 -35.51
CA ALA A 82 8.85 33.37 -35.30
C ALA A 82 9.07 33.24 -33.78
N PHE A 83 8.53 32.17 -33.17
CA PHE A 83 8.94 31.79 -31.82
C PHE A 83 10.47 31.73 -31.78
N SER A 84 11.07 32.36 -30.76
CA SER A 84 12.51 32.38 -30.66
C SER A 84 13.04 30.96 -30.49
N LEU A 85 14.11 30.60 -31.22
CA LEU A 85 14.78 29.30 -31.09
C LEU A 85 15.17 29.01 -29.63
N ILE A 86 15.50 30.04 -28.86
CA ILE A 86 15.82 29.91 -27.42
C ILE A 86 14.60 29.44 -26.62
N GLU A 87 13.42 29.95 -26.93
CA GLU A 87 12.16 29.68 -26.22
C GLU A 87 11.70 28.23 -26.47
N LEU A 88 11.86 27.76 -27.71
CA LEU A 88 11.62 26.36 -28.06
C LEU A 88 12.63 25.43 -27.38
N SER A 89 13.92 25.80 -27.34
CA SER A 89 14.98 24.95 -26.77
C SER A 89 14.82 24.74 -25.26
N ILE A 90 14.41 25.78 -24.53
CA ILE A 90 14.16 25.69 -23.09
C ILE A 90 12.90 24.88 -22.82
N SER A 91 11.84 25.08 -23.61
CA SER A 91 10.60 24.31 -23.49
C SER A 91 10.84 22.81 -23.70
N LEU A 92 11.60 22.42 -24.73
CA LEU A 92 11.96 21.02 -24.99
C LEU A 92 12.85 20.42 -23.89
N THR A 93 13.74 21.22 -23.30
CA THR A 93 14.57 20.80 -22.17
C THR A 93 13.71 20.50 -20.94
N ILE A 94 12.75 21.37 -20.61
CA ILE A 94 11.83 21.16 -19.48
C ILE A 94 10.99 19.89 -19.71
N ILE A 95 10.41 19.72 -20.91
CA ILE A 95 9.60 18.52 -21.23
C ILE A 95 10.44 17.25 -21.09
N SER A 96 11.69 17.26 -21.57
CA SER A 96 12.60 16.11 -21.45
C SER A 96 12.92 15.77 -20.00
N LEU A 97 13.18 16.78 -19.16
CA LEU A 97 13.43 16.61 -17.73
C LEU A 97 12.20 16.07 -16.99
N LEU A 98 11.00 16.52 -17.34
CA LEU A 98 9.75 16.02 -16.76
C LEU A 98 9.50 14.56 -17.11
N ILE A 99 9.66 14.19 -18.39
CA ILE A 99 9.49 12.81 -18.84
C ILE A 99 10.51 11.90 -18.14
N GLY A 100 11.77 12.34 -18.06
CA GLY A 100 12.82 11.62 -17.32
C GLY A 100 12.47 11.44 -15.84
N SER A 101 11.99 12.50 -15.18
CA SER A 101 11.64 12.48 -13.76
C SER A 101 10.48 11.53 -13.44
N VAL A 102 9.43 11.50 -14.29
CA VAL A 102 8.27 10.61 -14.11
C VAL A 102 8.68 9.14 -14.30
N LEU A 103 9.55 8.84 -15.26
CA LEU A 103 10.02 7.48 -15.51
C LEU A 103 10.82 6.93 -14.32
N VAL A 104 11.68 7.75 -13.73
CA VAL A 104 12.42 7.40 -12.50
C VAL A 104 11.46 7.22 -11.33
N GLY A 105 10.49 8.12 -11.17
CA GLY A 105 9.47 8.03 -10.11
C GLY A 105 8.65 6.74 -10.16
N LYS A 106 8.32 6.23 -11.37
CA LYS A 106 7.62 4.95 -11.53
C LYS A 106 8.44 3.78 -10.98
N ARG A 107 9.74 3.71 -11.29
CA ARG A 107 10.62 2.63 -10.80
C ARG A 107 10.79 2.65 -9.27
N ILE A 108 10.83 3.83 -8.66
CA ILE A 108 10.92 3.96 -7.19
C ILE A 108 9.67 3.40 -6.51
N ARG A 109 8.48 3.63 -7.08
CA ARG A 109 7.22 3.06 -6.57
C ARG A 109 7.27 1.53 -6.57
N ASP A 110 7.63 0.94 -7.70
CA ASP A 110 7.62 -0.52 -7.87
C ASP A 110 8.62 -1.17 -6.89
N ASN A 111 9.81 -0.59 -6.73
CA ASN A 111 10.77 -1.02 -5.71
C ASN A 111 10.25 -0.89 -4.27
N THR A 112 9.48 0.17 -3.97
CA THR A 112 8.91 0.36 -2.63
C THR A 112 7.87 -0.71 -2.30
N ILE A 113 7.04 -1.10 -3.27
CA ILE A 113 6.07 -2.19 -3.11
C ILE A 113 6.81 -3.50 -2.81
N LEU A 114 7.83 -3.82 -3.61
CA LEU A 114 8.66 -5.01 -3.40
C LEU A 114 9.26 -5.06 -1.99
N HIS A 115 9.90 -3.97 -1.54
CA HIS A 115 10.49 -3.93 -0.20
C HIS A 115 9.45 -4.06 0.92
N SER A 116 8.27 -3.44 0.77
CA SER A 116 7.23 -3.56 1.78
C SER A 116 6.66 -4.98 1.90
N ILE A 117 6.52 -5.71 0.79
CA ILE A 117 6.09 -7.11 0.81
C ILE A 117 7.14 -7.99 1.47
N MET A 118 8.41 -7.76 1.13
CA MET A 118 9.57 -8.44 1.72
C MET A 118 9.65 -8.23 3.24
N ASP A 119 9.43 -7.00 3.71
CA ASP A 119 9.36 -6.68 5.13
C ASP A 119 8.20 -7.42 5.83
N ASP A 120 7.04 -7.50 5.18
CA ASP A 120 5.88 -8.21 5.73
C ASP A 120 6.12 -9.72 5.78
N MET A 121 6.78 -10.30 4.76
CA MET A 121 7.23 -11.70 4.76
C MET A 121 8.14 -12.01 5.95
N ASN A 122 9.15 -11.17 6.15
CA ASN A 122 10.10 -11.34 7.25
C ASN A 122 9.42 -11.19 8.62
N LYS A 123 8.53 -10.20 8.79
CA LYS A 123 7.80 -9.99 10.04
C LYS A 123 6.90 -11.17 10.39
N LEU A 124 6.14 -11.68 9.41
CA LEU A 124 5.22 -12.79 9.64
C LEU A 124 5.98 -14.11 9.88
N SER A 125 7.06 -14.35 9.14
CA SER A 125 7.92 -15.52 9.36
C SER A 125 8.57 -15.48 10.75
N PHE A 126 9.04 -14.32 11.18
CA PHE A 126 9.57 -14.12 12.53
C PHE A 126 8.49 -14.31 13.61
N ALA A 127 7.30 -13.75 13.41
CA ALA A 127 6.16 -13.92 14.32
C ALA A 127 5.76 -15.40 14.47
N TYR A 128 5.67 -16.12 13.35
CA TYR A 128 5.38 -17.55 13.32
C TYR A 128 6.44 -18.35 14.08
N SER A 129 7.72 -18.14 13.74
CA SER A 129 8.84 -18.86 14.36
C SER A 129 8.96 -18.57 15.85
N GLY A 130 8.74 -17.32 16.26
CA GLY A 130 8.73 -16.90 17.66
C GLY A 130 7.61 -17.57 18.45
N PHE A 131 6.39 -17.57 17.90
CA PHE A 131 5.26 -18.26 18.52
C PHE A 131 5.54 -19.76 18.67
N LYS A 132 5.97 -20.41 17.59
CA LYS A 132 6.29 -21.84 17.59
C LYS A 132 7.42 -22.19 18.55
N SER A 133 8.44 -21.34 18.67
CA SER A 133 9.53 -21.55 19.64
C SER A 133 9.08 -21.39 21.10
N MET A 134 8.10 -20.53 21.37
CA MET A 134 7.62 -20.26 22.72
C MET A 134 6.59 -21.29 23.19
N TYR A 135 5.65 -21.64 22.31
CA TYR A 135 4.51 -22.51 22.64
C TYR A 135 4.69 -23.95 22.14
N LEU A 136 5.78 -24.25 21.42
CA LEU A 136 6.09 -25.56 20.81
C LEU A 136 5.09 -26.06 19.77
N GLU A 137 4.10 -25.24 19.41
CA GLU A 137 3.02 -25.54 18.48
C GLU A 137 2.85 -24.37 17.50
N ALA A 138 2.28 -24.65 16.32
CA ALA A 138 2.05 -23.61 15.32
C ALA A 138 0.88 -22.69 15.74
N PRO A 139 0.93 -21.38 15.43
CA PRO A 139 -0.23 -20.52 15.60
C PRO A 139 -1.40 -21.03 14.74
N GLY A 140 -2.63 -20.93 15.25
CA GLY A 140 -3.83 -21.49 14.62
C GLY A 140 -4.09 -22.95 14.98
N ASP A 141 -3.03 -23.76 15.03
CA ASP A 141 -3.06 -25.18 15.43
C ASP A 141 -2.96 -25.38 16.95
N PHE A 142 -2.49 -24.37 17.68
CA PHE A 142 -2.33 -24.39 19.14
C PHE A 142 -3.62 -24.76 19.91
N ASP A 143 -3.59 -25.87 20.66
CA ASP A 143 -4.79 -26.45 21.30
C ASP A 143 -5.14 -25.83 22.67
N ASN A 144 -4.24 -25.03 23.24
CA ASN A 144 -4.38 -24.50 24.60
C ASN A 144 -4.61 -22.98 24.63
N ALA A 145 -5.02 -22.39 23.50
CA ALA A 145 -5.23 -20.96 23.33
C ALA A 145 -6.22 -20.36 24.35
N THR A 146 -7.32 -21.05 24.64
CA THR A 146 -8.37 -20.59 25.57
C THR A 146 -7.90 -20.46 27.02
N ASN A 147 -6.87 -21.22 27.41
CA ASN A 147 -6.31 -21.16 28.76
C ASN A 147 -5.13 -20.19 28.85
N GLN A 148 -4.38 -20.00 27.76
CA GLN A 148 -3.24 -19.06 27.74
C GLN A 148 -3.65 -17.61 27.47
N PHE A 149 -4.67 -17.41 26.63
CA PHE A 149 -5.05 -16.09 26.17
C PHE A 149 -6.46 -15.74 26.60
N THR A 150 -6.64 -14.49 26.99
CA THR A 150 -7.95 -13.91 27.31
C THR A 150 -8.17 -12.68 26.46
N SER A 151 -9.35 -12.54 25.87
CA SER A 151 -9.72 -11.34 25.11
C SER A 151 -11.15 -10.92 25.43
N SER A 152 -11.36 -9.61 25.59
CA SER A 152 -12.68 -9.02 25.78
C SER A 152 -13.35 -8.64 24.46
N VAL A 153 -12.62 -8.71 23.34
CA VAL A 153 -13.08 -8.26 22.02
C VAL A 153 -13.48 -9.44 21.13
N VAL A 154 -12.76 -10.55 21.25
CA VAL A 154 -12.90 -11.73 20.38
C VAL A 154 -12.95 -12.98 21.22
N THR A 155 -13.77 -13.94 20.80
CA THR A 155 -13.74 -15.29 21.39
C THR A 155 -12.45 -15.97 20.97
N VAL A 156 -11.68 -16.42 21.96
CA VAL A 156 -10.49 -17.24 21.73
C VAL A 156 -10.94 -18.66 21.46
N ALA A 157 -10.39 -19.31 20.44
CA ALA A 157 -10.67 -20.69 20.12
C ALA A 157 -9.35 -21.47 19.99
N ASN A 158 -9.42 -22.79 20.22
CA ASN A 158 -8.27 -23.68 20.14
C ASN A 158 -8.16 -24.27 18.73
N GLY A 159 -6.93 -24.54 18.31
CA GLY A 159 -6.65 -25.43 17.18
C GLY A 159 -6.75 -26.90 17.56
N ASN A 160 -6.31 -27.78 16.67
CA ASN A 160 -6.46 -29.22 16.82
C ASN A 160 -5.15 -29.99 17.11
N ASN A 161 -4.01 -29.29 17.13
CA ASN A 161 -2.66 -29.81 17.39
C ASN A 161 -2.25 -30.97 16.46
N ASN A 162 -2.56 -30.84 15.16
CA ASN A 162 -2.16 -31.83 14.15
C ASN A 162 -0.83 -31.49 13.45
N GLY A 163 -0.20 -30.38 13.81
CA GLY A 163 1.06 -29.88 13.27
C GLY A 163 0.90 -28.90 12.09
N TYR A 164 -0.33 -28.68 11.63
CA TYR A 164 -0.63 -27.93 10.41
C TYR A 164 -1.74 -26.91 10.63
N ILE A 165 -1.68 -25.82 9.88
CA ILE A 165 -2.75 -24.82 9.87
C ILE A 165 -3.79 -25.27 8.85
N ASP A 166 -4.88 -25.85 9.31
CA ASP A 166 -5.92 -26.41 8.44
C ASP A 166 -6.78 -25.33 7.78
N ASN A 167 -6.95 -25.50 6.47
CA ASN A 167 -7.75 -24.59 5.66
C ASN A 167 -9.27 -24.66 5.96
N ASN A 168 -9.76 -25.81 6.44
CA ASN A 168 -11.19 -26.05 6.66
C ASN A 168 -11.66 -25.78 8.09
N SER A 169 -10.74 -25.68 9.05
CA SER A 169 -11.05 -25.67 10.49
C SER A 169 -11.04 -24.25 11.09
N ALA A 170 -11.08 -23.22 10.24
CA ALA A 170 -10.88 -21.81 10.61
C ALA A 170 -9.50 -21.50 11.24
N GLU A 171 -8.58 -22.46 11.28
CA GLU A 171 -7.24 -22.32 11.86
C GLU A 171 -6.41 -21.26 11.13
N ASN A 172 -6.62 -21.10 9.82
CA ASN A 172 -6.06 -19.99 9.04
C ASN A 172 -6.31 -18.61 9.66
N SER A 173 -7.54 -18.38 10.14
CA SER A 173 -7.93 -17.12 10.80
C SER A 173 -7.52 -17.12 12.27
N LEU A 174 -7.49 -18.28 12.93
CA LEU A 174 -7.01 -18.41 14.30
C LEU A 174 -5.50 -18.14 14.41
N ALA A 175 -4.72 -18.46 13.38
CA ALA A 175 -3.28 -18.18 13.36
C ALA A 175 -2.99 -16.70 13.59
N LEU A 176 -3.70 -15.80 12.91
CA LEU A 176 -3.58 -14.36 13.13
C LEU A 176 -4.07 -13.95 14.52
N GLN A 177 -5.13 -14.58 15.04
CA GLN A 177 -5.61 -14.34 16.40
C GLN A 177 -4.56 -14.74 17.44
N HIS A 178 -4.00 -15.96 17.36
CA HIS A 178 -2.99 -16.46 18.30
C HIS A 178 -1.73 -15.59 18.28
N LEU A 179 -1.24 -15.23 17.09
CA LEU A 179 -0.08 -14.35 16.95
C LEU A 179 -0.33 -12.96 17.57
N SER A 180 -1.54 -12.43 17.40
CA SER A 180 -1.91 -11.12 17.94
C SER A 180 -2.08 -11.14 19.46
N LEU A 181 -2.69 -12.20 20.01
CA LEU A 181 -2.88 -12.37 21.45
C LEU A 181 -1.54 -12.64 22.17
N ALA A 182 -0.63 -13.34 21.51
CA ALA A 182 0.73 -13.54 22.00
C ALA A 182 1.64 -12.31 21.82
N GLY A 183 1.17 -11.24 21.15
CA GLY A 183 1.91 -9.98 21.00
C GLY A 183 2.95 -9.95 19.89
N TYR A 184 2.97 -10.94 18.99
CA TYR A 184 3.91 -10.98 17.85
C TYR A 184 3.48 -10.06 16.70
N ILE A 185 2.17 -9.84 16.53
CA ILE A 185 1.62 -8.92 15.52
C ILE A 185 0.67 -7.92 16.17
N GLN A 186 0.55 -6.74 15.56
CA GLN A 186 -0.37 -5.70 16.00
C GLN A 186 -1.73 -5.87 15.32
N GLY A 187 -2.80 -5.72 16.08
CA GLY A 187 -4.17 -5.80 15.59
C GLY A 187 -5.09 -6.45 16.61
N SER A 188 -6.34 -6.65 16.21
CA SER A 188 -7.28 -7.54 16.91
C SER A 188 -7.93 -8.39 15.83
N PHE A 189 -7.76 -9.71 15.91
CA PHE A 189 -8.24 -10.64 14.88
C PHE A 189 -9.34 -11.54 15.42
N CYS A 190 -10.39 -11.71 14.64
CA CYS A 190 -11.60 -12.40 15.08
C CYS A 190 -11.42 -13.91 15.27
N GLY A 191 -10.40 -14.52 14.67
CA GLY A 191 -10.29 -15.97 14.60
C GLY A 191 -11.34 -16.62 13.69
N SER A 192 -12.02 -15.82 12.87
CA SER A 192 -13.08 -16.25 11.95
C SER A 192 -13.04 -15.45 10.65
N TRP A 193 -13.58 -16.02 9.58
CA TRP A 193 -13.73 -15.39 8.26
C TRP A 193 -14.97 -14.50 8.12
N THR A 194 -15.82 -14.47 9.14
CA THR A 194 -16.99 -13.60 9.17
C THR A 194 -16.57 -12.16 9.37
N SER A 195 -16.99 -11.25 8.47
CA SER A 195 -16.59 -9.85 8.59
C SER A 195 -17.16 -9.23 9.86
N SER A 196 -16.32 -8.56 10.64
CA SER A 196 -16.69 -7.86 11.86
C SER A 196 -16.28 -6.39 11.80
N THR A 197 -16.97 -5.54 12.55
CA THR A 197 -16.59 -4.14 12.76
C THR A 197 -15.62 -3.96 13.94
N THR A 198 -15.47 -4.97 14.81
CA THR A 198 -14.66 -4.90 16.04
C THR A 198 -13.28 -5.55 15.90
N CYS A 199 -13.10 -6.41 14.90
CA CYS A 199 -11.87 -7.17 14.68
C CYS A 199 -11.66 -7.43 13.19
N LEU A 200 -10.40 -7.68 12.83
CA LEU A 200 -9.96 -7.99 11.47
C LEU A 200 -10.06 -9.50 11.22
N THR A 201 -10.42 -9.89 10.00
CA THR A 201 -10.47 -11.31 9.58
C THR A 201 -9.16 -11.76 8.92
N TYR A 202 -8.37 -10.82 8.42
CA TYR A 202 -7.08 -11.05 7.77
C TYR A 202 -6.15 -9.87 8.00
N MET A 203 -4.86 -10.06 7.77
CA MET A 203 -3.87 -8.99 7.88
C MET A 203 -3.79 -8.24 6.56
N GLN A 204 -4.06 -6.93 6.58
CA GLN A 204 -3.97 -6.09 5.40
C GLN A 204 -2.51 -5.75 5.09
N SER A 205 -2.13 -5.90 3.83
CA SER A 205 -0.87 -5.37 3.33
C SER A 205 -1.00 -3.87 3.09
N ARG A 206 0.00 -3.09 3.49
CA ARG A 206 0.11 -1.68 3.08
C ARG A 206 0.62 -1.53 1.64
N ALA A 207 1.29 -2.56 1.12
CA ALA A 207 1.92 -2.56 -0.19
C ALA A 207 0.93 -2.93 -1.31
N LEU A 208 -0.03 -3.81 -0.99
CA LEU A 208 -1.01 -4.33 -1.93
C LEU A 208 -2.26 -3.42 -1.96
N LYS A 209 -2.97 -3.36 -3.09
CA LYS A 209 -4.02 -2.36 -3.33
C LYS A 209 -5.42 -2.93 -3.08
N GLY A 210 -6.12 -2.41 -2.07
CA GLY A 210 -7.59 -2.46 -2.05
C GLY A 210 -8.23 -3.70 -1.42
N GLY A 211 -7.78 -4.10 -0.23
CA GLY A 211 -8.33 -5.23 0.52
C GLY A 211 -7.52 -6.52 0.37
N ASP A 212 -6.33 -6.40 -0.17
CA ASP A 212 -5.35 -7.48 -0.32
C ASP A 212 -4.65 -7.73 1.01
N GLY A 213 -4.36 -9.00 1.29
CA GLY A 213 -3.82 -9.36 2.59
C GLY A 213 -3.13 -10.70 2.64
N TYR A 214 -2.76 -11.07 3.85
CA TYR A 214 -2.03 -12.28 4.15
C TYR A 214 -2.84 -13.15 5.08
N TYR A 215 -2.72 -14.45 4.89
CA TYR A 215 -3.31 -15.46 5.76
C TYR A 215 -2.40 -16.68 5.81
N PHE A 216 -2.52 -17.43 6.89
CA PHE A 216 -1.82 -18.70 7.04
C PHE A 216 -2.65 -19.82 6.44
N ALA A 217 -1.97 -20.84 5.93
CA ALA A 217 -2.55 -22.05 5.37
C ALA A 217 -1.55 -23.20 5.49
N SER A 218 -1.96 -24.38 5.05
CA SER A 218 -1.08 -25.53 4.82
C SER A 218 -1.16 -25.99 3.37
N THR A 219 -0.07 -26.60 2.88
CA THR A 219 -0.02 -27.31 1.59
C THR A 219 -0.76 -28.65 1.72
N SER A 220 -2.08 -28.71 1.49
CA SER A 220 -2.87 -29.94 1.71
C SER A 220 -3.51 -30.53 0.45
N SER A 221 -3.31 -31.84 0.26
CA SER A 221 -3.79 -32.62 -0.89
C SER A 221 -5.10 -33.39 -0.66
N THR A 222 -5.88 -33.17 0.41
CA THR A 222 -7.15 -33.90 0.56
C THR A 222 -8.26 -33.13 1.30
N ALA A 223 -9.41 -33.10 0.62
CA ALA A 223 -10.77 -32.76 1.05
C ALA A 223 -11.06 -31.31 1.46
N GLY A 224 -11.45 -30.47 0.49
CA GLY A 224 -12.38 -29.36 0.72
C GLY A 224 -11.81 -27.94 0.71
N GLY A 225 -10.47 -27.81 0.75
CA GLY A 225 -9.77 -26.53 0.78
C GLY A 225 -8.47 -26.54 0.00
N THR A 226 -8.34 -27.45 -0.99
CA THR A 226 -7.09 -27.72 -1.71
C THR A 226 -6.51 -26.45 -2.33
N PHE A 227 -5.42 -25.98 -1.73
CA PHE A 227 -4.53 -25.03 -2.37
C PHE A 227 -3.60 -25.80 -3.31
N SER A 228 -4.20 -26.47 -4.30
CA SER A 228 -3.55 -27.50 -5.12
C SER A 228 -2.36 -27.01 -5.93
N VAL A 229 -2.24 -25.68 -6.09
CA VAL A 229 -1.12 -25.06 -6.79
C VAL A 229 0.18 -25.12 -5.98
N PHE A 230 0.09 -25.36 -4.67
CA PHE A 230 1.25 -25.52 -3.78
C PHE A 230 1.41 -26.96 -3.27
N ASP A 231 0.67 -27.92 -3.85
CA ASP A 231 0.82 -29.32 -3.51
C ASP A 231 2.13 -29.85 -4.10
N ASN A 232 3.09 -30.15 -3.24
CA ASN A 232 4.18 -31.05 -3.60
C ASN A 232 3.56 -32.45 -3.79
N ASN A 233 3.35 -32.86 -5.04
CA ASN A 233 2.78 -34.16 -5.47
C ASN A 233 3.66 -35.38 -5.09
N THR A 234 4.40 -35.30 -3.99
CA THR A 234 5.26 -36.36 -3.48
C THR A 234 5.11 -36.43 -1.96
N ASN A 235 4.24 -37.34 -1.51
CA ASN A 235 4.21 -37.95 -0.18
C ASN A 235 4.25 -37.00 1.05
N SER A 236 3.05 -36.74 1.60
CA SER A 236 2.77 -36.65 3.05
C SER A 236 3.48 -35.59 3.91
N SER A 237 4.26 -34.68 3.34
CA SER A 237 4.91 -33.60 4.10
C SER A 237 4.13 -32.30 3.94
N TYR A 238 3.05 -32.15 4.70
CA TYR A 238 2.34 -30.87 4.79
C TYR A 238 3.29 -29.81 5.35
N GLN A 239 3.24 -28.60 4.81
CA GLN A 239 4.03 -27.46 5.28
C GLN A 239 3.10 -26.30 5.56
N ASN A 240 3.40 -25.58 6.64
CA ASN A 240 2.72 -24.34 6.95
C ASN A 240 3.24 -23.26 6.00
N ILE A 241 2.33 -22.50 5.44
CA ILE A 241 2.61 -21.46 4.46
C ILE A 241 1.89 -20.17 4.84
N ILE A 242 2.45 -19.05 4.40
CA ILE A 242 1.74 -17.77 4.37
C ILE A 242 1.38 -17.50 2.92
N VAL A 243 0.11 -17.25 2.65
CA VAL A 243 -0.38 -16.94 1.31
C VAL A 243 -0.63 -15.45 1.18
N TYR A 244 -0.17 -14.89 0.06
CA TYR A 244 -0.21 -13.49 -0.30
C TYR A 244 -1.16 -13.35 -1.47
N ALA A 245 -2.40 -12.96 -1.18
CA ALA A 245 -3.45 -12.93 -2.17
C ALA A 245 -4.53 -11.90 -1.85
N LYS A 246 -5.34 -11.61 -2.87
CA LYS A 246 -6.56 -10.86 -2.69
C LYS A 246 -7.66 -11.81 -2.26
N LEU A 247 -8.35 -11.45 -1.18
CA LEU A 247 -9.44 -12.25 -0.62
C LEU A 247 -10.74 -11.98 -1.37
N TYR A 248 -11.47 -13.04 -1.68
CA TYR A 248 -12.83 -12.93 -2.21
C TYR A 248 -13.80 -12.61 -1.08
N LYS A 249 -14.60 -11.57 -1.28
CA LYS A 249 -15.60 -11.11 -0.32
C LYS A 249 -17.00 -11.37 -0.88
N THR A 250 -17.76 -12.21 -0.19
CA THR A 250 -19.21 -12.30 -0.35
C THR A 250 -19.90 -11.36 0.64
N THR A 251 -21.20 -11.12 0.50
CA THR A 251 -21.95 -10.22 1.38
C THR A 251 -21.78 -10.64 2.85
N GLY A 252 -21.00 -9.86 3.61
CA GLY A 252 -20.77 -10.07 5.05
C GLY A 252 -19.77 -11.17 5.44
N SER A 253 -19.06 -11.78 4.49
CA SER A 253 -18.05 -12.82 4.80
C SER A 253 -16.93 -12.86 3.77
N TYR A 254 -15.75 -13.26 4.23
CA TYR A 254 -14.67 -13.66 3.34
C TYR A 254 -14.77 -15.18 3.18
N THR A 255 -14.60 -15.70 1.98
CA THR A 255 -14.73 -17.15 1.73
C THR A 255 -13.46 -17.71 1.13
N TRP A 256 -13.06 -18.87 1.65
CA TRP A 256 -12.17 -19.82 0.98
C TRP A 256 -13.00 -20.65 0.05
N LEU A 257 -13.00 -20.32 -1.24
CA LEU A 257 -13.37 -21.31 -2.23
C LEU A 257 -12.07 -21.76 -2.87
N THR A 258 -11.85 -23.08 -2.84
CA THR A 258 -10.84 -23.72 -3.70
C THR A 258 -11.02 -23.15 -5.10
N ASN A 259 -9.95 -22.59 -5.68
CA ASN A 259 -9.98 -21.95 -7.01
C ASN A 259 -10.55 -20.51 -7.07
N THR A 260 -10.58 -19.73 -5.98
CA THR A 260 -10.94 -18.29 -6.03
C THR A 260 -9.87 -17.35 -5.46
N THR A 261 -8.60 -17.71 -5.59
CA THR A 261 -7.51 -16.84 -5.17
C THR A 261 -7.23 -15.81 -6.25
N TYR A 262 -7.28 -14.53 -5.89
CA TYR A 262 -7.14 -13.44 -6.82
C TYR A 262 -5.71 -12.88 -6.80
N SER A 263 -5.34 -12.33 -7.94
CA SER A 263 -4.01 -11.81 -8.22
C SER A 263 -3.72 -10.55 -7.42
N VAL A 264 -2.48 -10.44 -6.93
CA VAL A 264 -1.96 -9.29 -6.18
C VAL A 264 -0.76 -8.62 -6.86
N LEU A 265 0.01 -9.38 -7.65
CA LEU A 265 1.25 -8.91 -8.28
C LEU A 265 1.28 -9.23 -9.77
N THR A 266 2.04 -8.43 -10.52
CA THR A 266 2.42 -8.76 -11.89
C THR A 266 3.46 -9.89 -11.92
N PRO A 267 3.55 -10.67 -13.00
CA PRO A 267 4.59 -11.68 -13.18
C PRO A 267 6.02 -11.14 -13.06
N LEU A 268 6.27 -9.91 -13.54
CA LEU A 268 7.58 -9.28 -13.41
C LEU A 268 7.91 -8.93 -11.95
N GLU A 269 6.95 -8.39 -11.20
CA GLU A 269 7.14 -8.14 -9.77
C GLU A 269 7.41 -9.44 -9.02
N MET A 270 6.63 -10.49 -9.32
CA MET A 270 6.80 -11.79 -8.66
C MET A 270 8.15 -12.42 -8.95
N TYR A 271 8.58 -12.40 -10.21
CA TYR A 271 9.92 -12.85 -10.62
C TYR A 271 11.04 -12.11 -9.87
N ASN A 272 10.90 -10.79 -9.64
CA ASN A 272 11.88 -10.01 -8.89
C ASN A 272 11.90 -10.35 -7.40
N ILE A 273 10.76 -10.73 -6.80
CA ILE A 273 10.70 -11.22 -5.42
C ILE A 273 11.39 -12.58 -5.33
N ASP A 274 10.99 -13.50 -6.20
CA ASP A 274 11.48 -14.87 -6.26
C ASP A 274 13.00 -14.91 -6.46
N ASN A 275 13.55 -14.22 -7.47
CA ASN A 275 15.00 -14.10 -7.68
C ASN A 275 15.78 -13.57 -6.47
N LYS A 276 15.15 -12.76 -5.62
CA LYS A 276 15.81 -12.15 -4.46
C LYS A 276 15.74 -13.04 -3.21
N TYR A 277 14.72 -13.89 -3.11
CA TYR A 277 14.46 -14.72 -1.93
C TYR A 277 14.77 -16.21 -2.15
N ASP A 278 14.85 -16.65 -3.40
CA ASP A 278 14.82 -18.05 -3.77
C ASP A 278 15.59 -18.33 -5.08
N ASP A 279 14.95 -18.92 -6.09
CA ASP A 279 15.62 -19.46 -7.29
C ASP A 279 15.13 -18.87 -8.62
N GLY A 280 14.15 -17.95 -8.57
CA GLY A 280 13.60 -17.30 -9.75
C GLY A 280 12.62 -18.17 -10.55
N LYS A 281 12.24 -19.34 -10.02
CA LYS A 281 11.30 -20.25 -10.65
C LYS A 281 9.98 -20.26 -9.86
N PRO A 282 8.85 -20.06 -10.56
CA PRO A 282 7.56 -19.86 -9.89
C PRO A 282 7.07 -21.04 -9.07
N THR A 283 7.48 -22.27 -9.37
CA THR A 283 6.89 -23.48 -8.77
C THR A 283 7.81 -24.22 -7.82
N THR A 284 9.00 -23.69 -7.53
CA THR A 284 10.00 -24.37 -6.70
C THR A 284 10.53 -23.48 -5.59
N GLY A 285 11.06 -24.11 -4.54
CA GLY A 285 11.71 -23.41 -3.43
C GLY A 285 10.75 -22.95 -2.31
N ASN A 286 11.19 -21.95 -1.54
CA ASN A 286 10.46 -21.35 -0.42
C ASN A 286 9.45 -20.28 -0.85
N VAL A 287 9.51 -19.76 -2.08
CA VAL A 287 8.59 -18.76 -2.62
C VAL A 287 7.89 -19.35 -3.84
N ILE A 288 6.62 -19.71 -3.69
CA ILE A 288 5.87 -20.40 -4.75
C ILE A 288 4.80 -19.46 -5.29
N ALA A 289 4.88 -19.14 -6.57
CA ALA A 289 3.94 -18.32 -7.30
C ALA A 289 2.91 -19.14 -8.07
N ALA A 290 1.73 -18.57 -8.24
CA ALA A 290 0.61 -19.22 -8.87
C ALA A 290 -0.29 -18.21 -9.59
N SER A 291 -1.04 -18.71 -10.57
CA SER A 291 -1.94 -17.90 -11.39
C SER A 291 -3.26 -17.65 -10.66
N GLY A 292 -3.60 -16.37 -10.45
CA GLY A 292 -4.91 -15.98 -9.94
C GLY A 292 -6.02 -16.26 -10.96
N VAL A 293 -7.23 -16.50 -10.46
CA VAL A 293 -8.38 -16.86 -11.32
C VAL A 293 -9.12 -15.65 -11.89
N ASP A 294 -8.77 -14.45 -11.44
CA ASP A 294 -9.34 -13.17 -11.87
C ASP A 294 -8.78 -12.68 -13.22
N VAL A 295 -7.81 -13.40 -13.79
CA VAL A 295 -7.18 -13.06 -15.08
C VAL A 295 -7.10 -14.24 -16.04
N THR A 296 -7.28 -13.96 -17.33
CA THR A 296 -7.26 -14.98 -18.39
C THR A 296 -5.86 -15.53 -18.70
N ASN A 297 -4.81 -14.73 -18.48
CA ASN A 297 -3.43 -15.11 -18.79
C ASN A 297 -2.61 -15.53 -17.57
N GLY A 298 -3.15 -15.46 -16.35
CA GLY A 298 -2.50 -15.93 -15.13
C GLY A 298 -1.16 -15.28 -14.82
N CYS A 299 -0.31 -16.03 -14.12
CA CYS A 299 1.06 -15.67 -13.74
C CYS A 299 2.11 -16.62 -14.32
N VAL A 300 1.78 -17.90 -14.32
CA VAL A 300 2.69 -19.01 -14.58
C VAL A 300 2.10 -19.89 -15.69
N VAL A 301 2.92 -20.20 -16.70
CA VAL A 301 2.59 -21.15 -17.77
C VAL A 301 3.77 -22.09 -17.94
N SER A 302 3.50 -23.40 -17.94
CA SER A 302 4.52 -24.45 -18.11
C SER A 302 5.73 -24.32 -17.17
N GLY A 303 5.48 -23.90 -15.91
CA GLY A 303 6.53 -23.74 -14.90
C GLY A 303 7.40 -22.49 -15.03
N ALA A 304 7.00 -21.50 -15.84
CA ALA A 304 7.72 -20.25 -16.01
C ALA A 304 6.79 -19.03 -15.85
N TYR A 305 7.35 -17.91 -15.37
CA TYR A 305 6.66 -16.63 -15.34
C TYR A 305 6.35 -16.15 -16.76
N ILE A 306 5.14 -15.69 -16.99
CA ILE A 306 4.76 -15.06 -18.26
C ILE A 306 5.27 -13.61 -18.32
N ASN A 307 5.43 -13.06 -19.53
CA ASN A 307 5.70 -11.64 -19.68
C ASN A 307 4.37 -10.86 -19.73
N SER A 308 3.96 -10.30 -18.59
CA SER A 308 2.75 -9.47 -18.48
C SER A 308 2.96 -8.34 -17.48
N ASN A 309 2.37 -7.18 -17.78
CA ASN A 309 2.34 -6.01 -16.90
C ASN A 309 1.01 -5.90 -16.12
N THR A 310 0.12 -6.89 -16.26
CA THR A 310 -1.15 -6.96 -15.53
C THR A 310 -0.96 -7.85 -14.31
N ALA A 311 -1.55 -7.45 -13.18
CA ALA A 311 -1.53 -8.29 -11.97
C ALA A 311 -2.21 -9.62 -12.27
N GLY A 312 -1.47 -10.72 -12.12
CA GLY A 312 -1.91 -12.08 -12.44
C GLY A 312 -1.44 -13.14 -11.45
N CYS A 313 -0.58 -12.74 -10.51
CA CYS A 313 0.11 -13.61 -9.57
C CYS A 313 -0.43 -13.43 -8.16
N TYR A 314 -0.64 -14.54 -7.50
CA TYR A 314 -0.55 -14.62 -6.04
C TYR A 314 0.58 -15.59 -5.71
N PHE A 315 1.05 -15.57 -4.47
CA PHE A 315 2.15 -16.45 -4.07
C PHE A 315 2.02 -16.89 -2.63
N ALA A 316 2.77 -17.92 -2.26
CA ALA A 316 2.92 -18.35 -0.90
C ALA A 316 4.40 -18.48 -0.53
N THR A 317 4.68 -18.35 0.76
CA THR A 317 6.00 -18.67 1.30
C THR A 317 5.90 -19.74 2.37
N ILE A 318 6.85 -20.66 2.36
CA ILE A 318 6.97 -21.71 3.36
C ILE A 318 7.51 -21.12 4.65
N VAL A 319 6.81 -21.36 5.76
CA VAL A 319 7.28 -21.01 7.11
C VAL A 319 7.80 -22.25 7.83
N LYS A 320 8.88 -22.09 8.60
CA LYS A 320 9.57 -23.19 9.30
C LYS A 320 9.56 -22.96 10.80
#